data_AF-A0A258BBD3-F1
#
_entry.id   AF-A0A258BBD3-F1
#
_cell.length_a   1.000
_cell.length_b   1.000
_cell.length_c   1.000
_cell.angle_alpha   90.00
_cell.angle_beta   90.00
_cell.angle_gamma   90.00
#
_symmetry.space_group_name_H-M   'P 1'
#
loop_
_entity.id
_entity.type
_entity.pdbx_description
1 polymer ?
#
loop_
_entity_poly.entity_id
_entity_poly.type
_entity_poly.pdbx_seq_one_letter_code
_entity_poly.pdbx_strand_id
1 'polypeptide(L)'
;MLAAAPDDVRIFIPPVDVPQKPPYDARITTLSGQAFGTSWQVKAVLGAHEAGEVQARIEACLSEIDLQMSPYKPHSDLCRFNGAGPWQHVNLPPMLLDVVAKANSQAARLIRVCWKRSRSGGLDRGWSIPACRLSRCGMNLKRGPQTGPIWSCRTAG
;
A
#
# COMPACT_ATOMS: atom_id res chain seq x y z
N MET A 1 -62.06 -8.47 -21.44
CA MET A 1 -60.60 -8.51 -21.58
C MET A 1 -60.02 -7.62 -20.49
N LEU A 2 -59.87 -8.16 -19.27
CA LEU A 2 -59.40 -7.42 -18.09
C LEU A 2 -57.88 -7.56 -18.02
N ALA A 3 -57.18 -6.42 -18.00
CA ALA A 3 -55.73 -6.34 -17.88
C ALA A 3 -55.30 -6.89 -16.51
N ALA A 4 -54.31 -7.78 -16.51
CA ALA A 4 -53.69 -8.31 -15.29
C ALA A 4 -53.03 -7.15 -14.51
N ALA A 5 -53.31 -7.07 -13.20
CA ALA A 5 -52.65 -6.12 -12.32
C ALA A 5 -51.15 -6.42 -12.26
N PRO A 6 -50.26 -5.42 -12.29
CA PRO A 6 -48.82 -5.66 -12.26
C PRO A 6 -48.47 -6.41 -10.96
N ASP A 7 -47.80 -7.54 -11.14
CA ASP A 7 -47.29 -8.39 -10.06
C ASP A 7 -46.60 -7.54 -8.98
N ASP A 8 -46.80 -7.92 -7.72
CA ASP A 8 -46.25 -7.29 -6.52
C ASP A 8 -44.70 -7.27 -6.55
N VAL A 9 -44.11 -6.26 -7.22
CA VAL A 9 -42.66 -6.09 -7.33
C VAL A 9 -42.11 -5.61 -5.99
N ARG A 10 -41.61 -6.55 -5.19
CA ARG A 10 -40.94 -6.25 -3.93
C ARG A 10 -39.45 -5.97 -4.16
N ILE A 11 -39.03 -4.75 -3.88
CA ILE A 11 -37.63 -4.33 -3.94
C ILE A 11 -37.05 -4.39 -2.52
N PHE A 12 -36.05 -5.24 -2.32
CA PHE A 12 -35.27 -5.26 -1.08
C PHE A 12 -34.22 -4.15 -1.11
N ILE A 13 -34.36 -3.18 -0.19
CA ILE A 13 -33.33 -2.20 0.09
C ILE A 13 -32.54 -2.74 1.30
N PRO A 14 -31.27 -3.16 1.13
CA PRO A 14 -30.47 -3.59 2.27
C PRO A 14 -30.33 -2.42 3.25
N PRO A 15 -30.06 -2.69 4.55
CA PRO A 15 -29.67 -1.64 5.47
C PRO A 15 -28.37 -1.01 4.94
N VAL A 16 -28.52 0.09 4.22
CA VAL A 16 -27.42 0.97 3.87
C VAL A 16 -27.15 1.76 5.14
N ASP A 17 -25.90 1.70 5.61
CA ASP A 17 -25.45 2.54 6.71
C ASP A 17 -25.69 3.99 6.28
N VAL A 18 -26.71 4.62 6.87
CA VAL A 18 -27.11 5.97 6.48
C VAL A 18 -25.95 6.86 6.89
N PRO A 19 -25.32 7.60 5.96
CA PRO A 19 -24.22 8.49 6.32
C PRO A 19 -24.72 9.42 7.42
N GLN A 20 -24.04 9.41 8.56
CA GLN A 20 -24.44 10.23 9.70
C GLN A 20 -24.57 11.67 9.23
N LYS A 21 -25.73 12.29 9.55
CA LYS A 21 -26.00 13.67 9.17
C LYS A 21 -24.82 14.52 9.68
N PRO A 22 -24.14 15.28 8.82
CA PRO A 22 -23.00 16.06 9.24
C PRO A 22 -23.43 17.08 10.32
N PRO A 23 -22.55 17.42 11.28
CA PRO A 23 -22.77 18.51 12.20
C PRO A 23 -23.20 19.79 11.47
N TYR A 24 -24.02 20.62 12.11
CA TYR A 24 -24.54 21.84 11.47
C TYR A 24 -23.45 22.85 11.11
N ASP A 25 -22.29 22.79 11.77
CA ASP A 25 -21.11 23.61 11.52
C ASP A 25 -20.09 22.94 10.58
N ALA A 26 -20.44 21.78 10.02
CA ALA A 26 -19.53 21.00 9.19
C ALA A 26 -19.26 21.71 7.86
N ARG A 27 -17.97 21.83 7.55
CA ARG A 27 -17.49 22.47 6.33
C ARG A 27 -16.41 21.62 5.69
N ILE A 28 -16.28 21.73 4.36
CA ILE A 28 -15.18 21.10 3.64
C ILE A 28 -13.88 21.77 4.12
N THR A 29 -13.08 20.99 4.84
CA THR A 29 -11.78 21.39 5.36
C THR A 29 -10.71 20.62 4.61
N THR A 30 -9.64 21.33 4.25
CA THR A 30 -8.47 20.74 3.62
C THR A 30 -7.37 20.67 4.67
N LEU A 31 -6.91 19.47 5.00
CA LEU A 31 -5.77 19.22 5.85
C LEU A 31 -4.57 18.86 4.97
N SER A 32 -3.38 19.30 5.34
CA SER A 32 -2.16 18.98 4.60
C SER A 32 -0.95 18.94 5.51
N GLY A 33 0.08 18.23 5.05
CA GLY A 33 1.33 18.11 5.78
C GLY A 33 2.41 17.44 4.94
N GLN A 34 3.51 17.06 5.59
CA GLN A 34 4.63 16.34 4.97
C GLN A 34 4.83 15.00 5.67
N ALA A 35 5.06 13.94 4.89
CA ALA A 35 5.45 12.63 5.39
C ALA A 35 6.23 11.86 4.31
N PHE A 36 7.21 11.04 4.73
CA PHE A 36 8.01 10.19 3.83
C PHE A 36 8.70 10.94 2.68
N GLY A 37 9.07 12.21 2.88
CA GLY A 37 9.65 13.05 1.83
C GLY A 37 8.65 13.51 0.76
N THR A 38 7.35 13.37 1.02
CA THR A 38 6.25 13.78 0.14
C THR A 38 5.23 14.63 0.90
N SER A 39 4.41 15.40 0.18
CA SER A 39 3.27 16.09 0.76
C SER A 39 2.03 15.21 0.76
N TRP A 40 1.19 15.34 1.77
CA TRP A 40 -0.14 14.73 1.82
C TRP A 40 -1.22 15.81 1.92
N GLN A 41 -2.41 15.49 1.39
CA GLN A 41 -3.58 16.37 1.45
C GLN A 41 -4.84 15.53 1.60
N VAL A 42 -5.70 15.91 2.54
CA VAL A 42 -7.01 15.28 2.78
C VAL A 42 -8.08 16.36 2.73
N LYS A 43 -9.14 16.11 1.95
CA LYS A 43 -10.36 16.94 1.96
C LYS A 43 -11.46 16.16 2.67
N ALA A 44 -11.98 16.71 3.76
CA ALA A 44 -13.02 16.08 4.56
C ALA A 44 -14.06 17.13 4.98
N VAL A 45 -15.30 16.68 5.19
CA VAL A 45 -16.36 17.50 5.79
C VAL A 45 -16.22 17.35 7.29
N LEU A 46 -15.77 18.39 7.98
CA LEU A 46 -15.44 18.37 9.41
C LEU A 46 -16.13 19.53 10.14
N GLY A 47 -16.52 19.31 11.39
CA GLY A 47 -16.90 20.38 12.30
C GLY A 47 -15.73 21.33 12.59
N ALA A 48 -16.03 22.55 13.02
CA ALA A 48 -15.01 23.59 13.21
C ALA A 48 -13.94 23.21 14.24
N HIS A 49 -14.33 22.41 15.25
CA HIS A 49 -13.46 21.97 16.34
C HIS A 49 -12.73 20.65 16.05
N GLU A 50 -13.19 19.86 15.08
CA GLU A 50 -12.67 18.52 14.79
C GLU A 50 -11.39 18.56 13.92
N ALA A 51 -11.21 19.61 13.12
CA ALA A 51 -10.13 19.72 12.15
C ALA A 51 -8.74 19.48 12.76
N GLY A 52 -8.47 20.07 13.93
CA GLY A 52 -7.19 19.93 14.62
C GLY A 52 -6.96 18.52 15.17
N GLU A 53 -8.00 17.89 15.74
CA GLU A 53 -7.91 16.52 16.24
C GLU A 53 -7.68 15.53 15.09
N VAL A 54 -8.43 15.68 13.99
CA VAL A 54 -8.28 14.83 12.80
C VAL A 54 -6.88 14.97 12.21
N GLN A 55 -6.35 16.19 12.11
CA GLN A 55 -4.98 16.41 11.65
C GLN A 55 -3.96 15.72 12.57
N ALA A 56 -4.06 15.91 13.89
CA ALA A 56 -3.16 15.28 14.85
C ALA A 56 -3.21 13.74 14.77
N ARG A 57 -4.40 13.16 14.57
CA ARG A 57 -4.56 11.72 14.38
C ARG A 57 -3.93 11.21 13.09
N ILE A 58 -4.06 11.95 11.99
CA ILE A 58 -3.39 11.62 10.73
C ILE A 58 -1.87 11.66 10.92
N GLU A 59 -1.35 12.72 11.53
CA GLU A 59 0.08 12.88 11.78
C GLU A 59 0.63 11.78 12.71
N ALA A 60 -0.12 11.41 13.75
CA ALA A 60 0.24 10.30 14.64
C ALA A 60 0.29 8.96 13.90
N CYS A 61 -0.71 8.68 13.06
CA CYS A 61 -0.72 7.47 12.23
C CYS A 61 0.46 7.44 11.23
N LEU A 62 0.76 8.57 10.58
CA LEU A 62 1.90 8.67 9.67
C LEU A 62 3.24 8.49 10.42
N SER A 63 3.36 9.03 11.63
CA SER A 63 4.53 8.84 12.50
C SER A 63 4.71 7.36 12.90
N GLU A 64 3.62 6.67 13.24
CA GLU A 64 3.65 5.23 13.54
C GLU A 64 4.08 4.40 12.31
N ILE A 65 3.52 4.70 11.14
CA ILE A 65 3.94 4.05 9.88
C ILE A 65 5.44 4.30 9.63
N ASP A 66 5.94 5.52 9.86
CA ASP A 66 7.36 5.85 9.70
C ASP A 66 8.26 5.09 10.68
N LEU A 67 7.82 4.90 11.92
CA LEU A 67 8.54 4.08 12.89
C LEU A 67 8.61 2.61 12.47
N GLN A 68 7.55 2.07 11.89
CA GLN A 68 7.52 0.65 11.51
C GLN A 68 8.20 0.38 10.16
N MET A 69 7.98 1.24 9.17
CA MET A 69 8.25 0.95 7.75
C MET A 69 9.38 1.77 7.12
N SER A 70 9.95 2.75 7.83
CA SER A 70 11.01 3.58 7.23
C SER A 70 12.30 2.79 7.03
N PRO A 71 12.83 2.70 5.79
CA PRO A 71 14.12 2.06 5.55
C PRO A 71 15.32 2.93 5.96
N TYR A 72 15.06 4.18 6.37
CA TYR A 72 16.08 5.16 6.75
C TYR A 72 16.27 5.30 8.26
N LYS A 73 15.29 4.85 9.06
CA LYS A 73 15.40 4.83 10.52
C LYS A 73 16.04 3.52 10.96
N PRO A 74 17.23 3.52 11.57
CA PRO A 74 17.92 2.29 11.95
C PRO A 74 17.13 1.43 12.94
N HIS A 75 16.29 2.08 13.76
CA HIS A 75 15.47 1.43 14.78
C HIS A 75 14.07 1.06 14.28
N SER A 76 13.79 1.14 12.98
CA SER A 76 12.49 0.72 12.46
C SER A 76 12.31 -0.79 12.49
N ASP A 77 11.06 -1.23 12.60
CA ASP A 77 10.74 -2.66 12.57
C ASP A 77 11.14 -3.31 11.24
N LEU A 78 11.03 -2.58 10.13
CA LEU A 78 11.51 -3.02 8.83
C LEU A 78 13.03 -3.25 8.81
N CYS A 79 13.80 -2.36 9.43
CA CYS A 79 15.25 -2.52 9.52
C CYS A 79 15.66 -3.68 10.40
N ARG A 80 14.96 -3.88 11.52
CA ARG A 80 15.14 -5.05 12.38
C ARG A 80 14.82 -6.36 11.66
N PHE A 81 13.75 -6.38 10.84
CA PHE A 81 13.43 -7.52 10.00
C PHE A 81 14.51 -7.78 8.94
N ASN A 82 14.95 -6.75 8.23
CA ASN A 82 15.96 -6.88 7.17
C ASN A 82 17.35 -7.29 7.71
N GLY A 83 17.66 -6.95 8.98
CA GLY A 83 18.91 -7.34 9.64
C GLY A 83 18.89 -8.71 10.32
N ALA A 84 17.76 -9.40 10.34
CA ALA A 84 17.65 -10.70 10.99
C ALA A 84 18.42 -11.78 10.23
N GLY A 85 19.07 -12.69 10.98
CA GLY A 85 19.80 -13.80 10.39
C GLY A 85 18.88 -14.85 9.76
N PRO A 86 19.42 -15.74 8.90
CA PRO A 86 18.69 -16.89 8.40
C PRO A 86 18.10 -17.72 9.57
N TRP A 87 16.85 -18.16 9.42
CA TRP A 87 16.12 -18.94 10.43
C TRP A 87 15.81 -18.21 11.75
N GLN A 88 16.09 -16.91 11.84
CA GLN A 88 15.70 -16.11 13.00
C GLN A 88 14.25 -15.65 12.87
N HIS A 89 13.50 -15.78 13.97
CA HIS A 89 12.14 -15.25 14.06
C HIS A 89 12.19 -13.83 14.63
N VAL A 90 11.48 -12.90 13.98
CA VAL A 90 11.34 -11.51 14.44
C VAL A 90 9.87 -11.25 14.69
N ASN A 91 9.53 -10.82 15.91
CA ASN A 91 8.17 -10.36 16.21
C ASN A 91 7.95 -9.00 15.57
N LEU A 92 7.00 -8.88 14.64
CA LEU A 92 6.69 -7.65 13.90
C LEU A 92 5.29 -7.14 14.26
N PRO A 93 5.06 -5.82 14.21
CA PRO A 93 3.73 -5.26 14.42
C PRO A 93 2.75 -5.73 13.32
N PRO A 94 1.44 -5.86 13.63
CA PRO A 94 0.44 -6.38 12.69
C PRO A 94 0.40 -5.65 11.35
N MET A 95 0.50 -4.32 11.36
CA MET A 95 0.46 -3.51 10.15
C MET A 95 1.62 -3.82 9.19
N LEU A 96 2.83 -4.03 9.72
CA LEU A 96 3.99 -4.43 8.92
C LEU A 96 3.84 -5.86 8.39
N LEU A 97 3.31 -6.79 9.20
CA LEU A 97 3.04 -8.17 8.76
C LEU A 97 2.07 -8.21 7.59
N ASP A 98 0.98 -7.42 7.64
CA ASP A 98 0.01 -7.33 6.55
C ASP A 98 0.65 -6.82 5.26
N VAL A 99 1.50 -5.79 5.33
CA VAL A 99 2.20 -5.25 4.17
C VAL A 99 3.16 -6.29 3.57
N VAL A 100 3.94 -6.99 4.41
CA VAL A 100 4.85 -8.05 3.94
C VAL A 100 4.07 -9.19 3.28
N ALA A 101 2.96 -9.63 3.87
CA ALA A 101 2.10 -10.68 3.31
C ALA A 101 1.52 -10.25 1.94
N LYS A 102 1.03 -9.01 1.83
CA LYS A 102 0.53 -8.46 0.56
C LYS A 102 1.64 -8.34 -0.47
N ALA A 103 2.80 -7.80 -0.10
CA ALA A 103 3.95 -7.67 -1.00
C ALA A 103 4.41 -9.05 -1.53
N ASN A 104 4.48 -10.06 -0.66
CA ASN A 104 4.84 -11.42 -1.05
C ASN A 104 3.80 -12.03 -2.01
N SER A 105 2.51 -11.83 -1.74
CA SER A 105 1.44 -12.31 -2.63
C SER A 105 1.53 -11.68 -4.04
N GLN A 106 1.89 -10.40 -4.12
CA GLN A 106 2.08 -9.70 -5.38
C GLN A 106 3.35 -10.18 -6.10
N ALA A 107 4.47 -10.33 -5.39
CA ALA A 107 5.72 -10.83 -5.95
C ALA A 107 5.52 -12.23 -6.55
N ALA A 108 4.85 -13.14 -5.85
CA ALA A 108 4.54 -14.47 -6.36
C ALA A 108 3.69 -14.42 -7.65
N ARG A 109 2.75 -13.48 -7.74
CA ARG A 109 1.93 -13.27 -8.95
C ARG A 109 2.76 -12.71 -10.11
N LEU A 110 3.58 -11.69 -9.86
CA LEU A 110 4.39 -11.03 -10.88
C LEU A 110 5.49 -11.95 -11.41
N ILE A 111 6.15 -12.71 -10.54
CA ILE A 111 7.14 -13.73 -10.94
C ILE A 111 6.47 -14.77 -11.84
N ARG A 112 5.25 -15.23 -11.52
CA ARG A 112 4.49 -16.15 -12.40
C ARG A 112 4.13 -15.54 -13.76
N VAL A 113 3.84 -14.25 -13.83
CA VAL A 113 3.51 -13.56 -15.09
C VAL A 113 4.76 -13.31 -15.94
N CYS A 114 5.88 -12.94 -15.32
CA CYS A 114 7.17 -12.79 -16.01
C CYS A 114 7.75 -14.15 -16.43
N TRP A 115 7.43 -15.23 -15.72
CA TRP A 115 7.81 -16.60 -16.06
C TRP A 115 6.73 -17.31 -16.89
N LYS A 116 6.23 -16.67 -17.95
CA LYS A 116 5.59 -17.45 -19.03
C LYS A 116 6.69 -18.12 -19.85
N ARG A 117 6.80 -19.43 -19.69
CA ARG A 117 7.72 -20.33 -20.39
C ARG A 117 7.71 -20.07 -21.90
N SER A 118 8.83 -19.57 -22.44
CA SER A 118 9.06 -19.58 -23.88
C SER A 118 9.08 -21.04 -24.34
N ARG A 119 8.32 -21.35 -25.39
CA ARG A 119 8.16 -22.70 -25.93
C ARG A 119 9.19 -23.02 -27.03
N SER A 120 10.31 -22.30 -27.07
CA SER A 120 11.44 -22.58 -27.96
C SER A 120 12.56 -23.28 -27.17
N GLY A 121 12.86 -24.52 -27.56
CA GLY A 121 13.93 -25.32 -26.96
C GLY A 121 15.28 -24.62 -27.11
N GLY A 122 15.95 -24.40 -25.98
CA GLY A 122 17.28 -23.83 -25.90
C GLY A 122 17.68 -23.73 -24.44
N LEU A 123 18.61 -24.58 -24.03
CA LEU A 123 19.06 -24.76 -22.66
C LEU A 123 19.98 -23.60 -22.21
N ASP A 124 19.45 -22.38 -22.07
CA ASP A 124 20.22 -21.27 -21.49
C ASP A 124 19.88 -21.07 -20.01
N ARG A 125 20.81 -21.52 -19.15
CA ARG A 125 20.78 -21.36 -17.69
C ARG A 125 21.29 -19.97 -17.29
N GLY A 126 20.62 -18.92 -17.75
CA GLY A 126 20.88 -17.54 -17.35
C GLY A 126 19.61 -16.88 -16.83
N TRP A 127 19.63 -16.42 -15.58
CA TRP A 127 18.57 -15.59 -14.99
C TRP A 127 18.63 -14.17 -15.58
N SER A 128 18.39 -14.06 -16.89
CA SER A 128 18.27 -12.78 -17.57
C SER A 128 16.79 -12.47 -17.73
N ILE A 129 16.33 -11.39 -17.09
CA ILE A 129 15.05 -10.77 -17.43
C ILE A 129 15.17 -10.34 -18.90
N PRO A 130 14.37 -10.90 -19.84
CA PRO A 130 14.43 -10.44 -21.21
C PRO A 130 14.06 -8.96 -21.21
N ALA A 131 14.94 -8.13 -21.77
CA ALA A 131 14.70 -6.72 -22.01
C ALA A 131 13.59 -6.55 -23.06
N CYS A 132 12.35 -6.85 -22.71
CA CYS A 132 11.19 -6.65 -23.56
C CYS A 132 10.16 -5.80 -22.81
N ARG A 133 10.19 -4.50 -23.12
CA ARG A 133 9.09 -3.53 -23.01
C ARG A 133 8.67 -3.13 -21.58
N LEU A 134 9.63 -2.64 -20.79
CA LEU A 134 9.36 -1.81 -19.59
C LEU A 134 9.17 -0.31 -19.91
N SER A 135 8.98 0.08 -21.18
CA SER A 135 8.76 1.49 -21.55
C SER A 135 7.39 2.05 -21.15
N ARG A 136 6.48 1.23 -20.61
CA ARG A 136 5.14 1.67 -20.19
C ARG A 136 4.97 1.86 -18.68
N CYS A 137 6.01 1.62 -17.89
CA CYS A 137 5.93 1.69 -16.42
C CYS A 137 7.01 2.56 -15.78
N GLY A 138 7.51 3.61 -16.46
CA GLY A 138 8.16 4.78 -15.84
C GLY A 138 9.25 4.56 -14.77
N MET A 139 9.80 3.36 -14.61
CA MET A 139 10.73 3.01 -13.54
C MET A 139 12.11 2.85 -14.13
N ASN A 140 12.95 3.85 -13.87
CA ASN A 140 14.32 3.92 -14.32
C ASN A 140 15.21 3.06 -13.40
N LEU A 141 15.48 1.81 -13.78
CA LEU A 141 16.40 0.93 -13.03
C LEU A 141 17.85 1.30 -13.40
N LYS A 142 18.56 2.00 -12.49
CA LYS A 142 20.02 2.15 -12.57
C LYS A 142 20.67 0.78 -12.33
N ARG A 143 21.42 0.27 -13.32
CA ARG A 143 22.23 -0.95 -13.20
C ARG A 143 23.42 -0.70 -12.27
N GLY A 144 23.41 -1.29 -11.08
CA GLY A 144 24.58 -1.46 -10.22
C GLY A 144 25.15 -2.89 -10.31
N PRO A 145 26.41 -3.12 -9.91
CA PRO A 145 27.08 -4.40 -10.09
C PRO A 145 26.51 -5.46 -9.14
N GLN A 146 26.01 -6.55 -9.74
CA GLN A 146 25.81 -7.91 -9.22
C GLN A 146 25.99 -8.11 -7.69
N THR A 147 25.06 -7.60 -6.89
CA THR A 147 24.71 -8.12 -5.56
C THR A 147 23.20 -7.96 -5.44
N GLY A 148 22.49 -9.02 -5.04
CA GLY A 148 21.02 -9.06 -5.02
C GLY A 148 20.40 -7.92 -4.21
N PRO A 149 19.10 -7.59 -4.41
CA PRO A 149 18.48 -6.47 -3.72
C PRO A 149 18.19 -6.86 -2.27
N ILE A 150 19.20 -6.78 -1.42
CA ILE A 150 18.99 -6.59 0.01
C ILE A 150 18.68 -5.10 0.14
N TRP A 151 17.45 -4.76 0.54
CA TRP A 151 17.12 -3.41 0.96
C TRP A 151 17.92 -3.10 2.23
N SER A 152 19.17 -2.67 2.06
CA SER A 152 20.05 -2.30 3.16
C SER A 152 19.51 -1.01 3.78
N CYS A 153 19.26 -1.03 5.08
CA CYS A 153 18.91 0.18 5.81
C CYS A 153 20.04 1.19 5.69
N ARG A 154 19.74 2.32 5.04
CA ARG A 154 20.69 3.42 4.89
C ARG A 154 20.51 4.31 6.11
N THR A 155 21.53 4.37 6.96
CA THR A 155 21.64 5.42 7.97
C THR A 155 21.63 6.78 7.26
N ALA A 156 20.67 7.63 7.59
CA ALA A 156 20.75 9.05 7.24
C ALA A 156 21.96 9.64 7.97
N GLY A 157 22.97 10.07 7.21
CA GLY A 157 24.09 10.87 7.69
C GLY A 157 23.80 12.36 7.58
#